data_AF-A0A0W0WLL9-F1
#
_entry.id   AF-A0A0W0WLL9-F1
#
_cell.length_a   1.000
_cell.length_b   1.000
_cell.length_c   1.000
_cell.angle_alpha   90.00
_cell.angle_beta   90.00
_cell.angle_gamma   90.00
#
_symmetry.space_group_name_H-M   'P 1'
#
loop_
_entity.id
_entity.type
_entity.pdbx_description
1 polymer ?
#
loop_
_entity_poly.entity_id
_entity_poly.type
_entity_poly.pdbx_seq_one_letter_code
_entity_poly.pdbx_strand_id
1 'polypeptide(L)'
;MKSLKNSILSALTASMFIPITVHATLTLYTTSWSMYDANPYEYDGAYKVGKPYGQLSYVANPDMVAQFNKADVLAWSFLQVWNSKDPNQAQYNFPNKWDGLMHFDDLWGELPFEASWVSPLPPETNDFLTFCRANDGACASVQLNGNTQQKELFNYADQKGVGQLNSFGAFINSNKYKAKRIIAIGGANTVTNKGVSTATFDAIFANQAKFLTQFKAWMTHFKNLKGIDYDFEPPIDTQTGAQLPPDAKTLADYKNLFELVKASRQTLGQEAYISVTITVNKQYLEAINQSVEGGWFKQIAPYADSVNLMTYDLHGPWSQNSDPYTAIHAYLKQPDSRHKDEFAITYGADEVTDQVLADGMPKEKLQVGLAAYGRGFSGVEAGADSEHPGFEQPWTGASHFDSAYTKEEGMLAYKFIDKAIKEMNYKSYTVNAVDEENKPFVTGAYIYSPSAKQFVGYQSPEVVKAVCQFIKSKQLKGAIMWSSETDLPVSNPNSLVAAYKSGCN
;
A
#
# COMPACT_ATOMS: atom_id res chain seq x y z
N MET A 1 -47.19 22.06 62.80
CA MET A 1 -47.55 22.30 61.39
C MET A 1 -46.34 22.86 60.66
N LYS A 2 -45.86 22.11 59.66
CA LYS A 2 -45.09 22.46 58.45
C LYS A 2 -44.09 23.65 58.44
N SER A 3 -42.90 23.29 57.94
CA SER A 3 -42.03 24.01 56.98
C SER A 3 -40.83 24.80 57.56
N LEU A 4 -39.66 24.16 57.55
CA LEU A 4 -38.39 24.85 57.29
C LEU A 4 -37.74 24.23 56.04
N LYS A 5 -37.46 25.10 55.06
CA LYS A 5 -36.79 24.80 53.80
C LYS A 5 -35.30 24.57 54.06
N ASN A 6 -34.76 23.44 53.62
CA ASN A 6 -33.32 23.23 53.45
C ASN A 6 -32.93 23.60 52.01
N SER A 7 -32.07 24.60 51.88
CA SER A 7 -31.37 24.93 50.64
C SER A 7 -30.10 24.07 50.57
N ILE A 8 -30.05 23.11 49.66
CA ILE A 8 -28.81 22.38 49.32
C ILE A 8 -28.27 22.98 48.03
N LEU A 9 -27.10 23.61 48.15
CA LEU A 9 -26.32 24.15 47.05
C LEU A 9 -25.79 22.97 46.21
N SER A 10 -26.24 22.85 44.97
CA SER A 10 -25.73 21.85 44.03
C SER A 10 -24.50 22.43 43.33
N ALA A 11 -23.31 21.92 43.64
CA ALA A 11 -22.11 22.20 42.89
C ALA A 11 -22.14 21.40 41.58
N LEU A 12 -22.50 22.04 40.47
CA LEU A 12 -22.24 21.51 39.13
C LEU A 12 -20.74 21.62 38.86
N THR A 13 -20.03 20.49 38.91
CA THR A 13 -18.74 20.36 38.23
C THR A 13 -19.00 20.24 36.74
N ALA A 14 -18.87 21.34 36.01
CA ALA A 14 -18.77 21.32 34.57
C ALA A 14 -17.42 20.70 34.19
N SER A 15 -17.41 19.41 33.85
CA SER A 15 -16.27 18.77 33.22
C SER A 15 -16.07 19.41 31.85
N MET A 16 -15.10 20.32 31.75
CA MET A 16 -14.60 20.80 30.46
C MET A 16 -14.02 19.60 29.71
N PHE A 17 -14.75 19.09 28.72
CA PHE A 17 -14.19 18.23 27.69
C PHE A 17 -13.18 19.07 26.90
N ILE A 18 -11.89 18.90 27.19
CA ILE A 18 -10.84 19.32 26.26
C ILE A 18 -11.06 18.48 25.00
N PRO A 19 -11.35 19.08 23.83
CA PRO A 19 -11.46 18.30 22.61
C PRO A 19 -10.09 17.66 22.35
N ILE A 20 -10.00 16.35 22.52
CA ILE A 20 -8.85 15.59 22.05
C ILE A 20 -8.90 15.75 20.54
N THR A 21 -7.98 16.56 19.99
CA THR A 21 -7.77 16.61 18.55
C THR A 21 -7.29 15.23 18.13
N VAL A 22 -8.21 14.42 17.60
CA VAL A 22 -7.89 13.10 17.04
C VAL A 22 -7.04 13.36 15.80
N HIS A 23 -5.73 13.13 15.92
CA HIS A 23 -4.82 13.23 14.79
C HIS A 23 -5.00 11.99 13.91
N ALA A 24 -5.72 12.15 12.80
CA ALA A 24 -5.91 11.10 11.81
C ALA A 24 -4.57 10.85 11.08
N THR A 25 -3.98 9.69 11.35
CA THR A 25 -2.69 9.29 10.78
C THR A 25 -2.77 9.06 9.27
N LEU A 26 -1.64 9.13 8.59
CA LEU A 26 -1.49 8.74 7.19
C LEU A 26 -0.36 7.72 7.02
N THR A 27 -0.71 6.54 6.52
CA THR A 27 0.24 5.53 6.04
C THR A 27 0.34 5.63 4.53
N LEU A 28 1.55 5.72 3.97
CA LEU A 28 1.76 5.69 2.51
C LEU A 28 2.48 4.41 2.09
N TYR A 29 1.96 3.73 1.07
CA TYR A 29 2.71 2.71 0.34
C TYR A 29 3.62 3.31 -0.72
N THR A 30 4.78 2.69 -0.93
CA THR A 30 5.72 3.01 -2.01
C THR A 30 6.36 1.76 -2.59
N THR A 31 6.44 1.66 -3.92
CA THR A 31 6.93 0.47 -4.66
C THR A 31 8.32 0.65 -5.27
N SER A 32 9.22 1.35 -4.56
CA SER A 32 10.69 1.37 -4.76
C SER A 32 11.33 2.21 -5.88
N TRP A 33 10.63 2.65 -6.92
CA TRP A 33 11.27 3.34 -8.07
C TRP A 33 11.21 4.87 -8.07
N SER A 34 10.27 5.50 -7.35
CA SER A 34 9.92 6.92 -7.55
C SER A 34 10.66 7.91 -6.66
N MET A 35 11.34 7.41 -5.62
CA MET A 35 12.08 8.22 -4.67
C MET A 35 13.27 8.96 -5.26
N TYR A 36 13.74 8.44 -6.38
CA TYR A 36 14.83 8.93 -7.20
C TYR A 36 14.25 8.89 -8.62
N ASP A 37 14.47 9.89 -9.47
CA ASP A 37 13.80 10.03 -10.78
C ASP A 37 13.86 8.77 -11.67
N ALA A 38 13.22 8.79 -12.85
CA ALA A 38 13.25 7.68 -13.82
C ALA A 38 14.67 7.11 -14.09
N ASN A 39 15.70 7.92 -13.85
CA ASN A 39 17.08 7.50 -13.72
C ASN A 39 17.55 7.77 -12.28
N PRO A 40 17.40 6.83 -11.34
CA PRO A 40 17.67 7.06 -9.92
C PRO A 40 19.15 7.36 -9.60
N TYR A 41 20.00 7.17 -10.61
CA TYR A 41 21.41 7.51 -10.63
C TYR A 41 21.70 8.34 -11.87
N GLU A 42 22.24 9.54 -11.71
CA GLU A 42 23.09 10.12 -12.74
C GLU A 42 24.45 9.40 -12.66
N TYR A 43 24.66 8.42 -13.54
CA TYR A 43 25.96 7.83 -13.75
C TYR A 43 26.73 8.70 -14.75
N ASP A 44 27.64 9.54 -14.26
CA ASP A 44 28.35 10.54 -15.09
C ASP A 44 29.48 9.97 -15.97
N GLY A 45 29.71 8.66 -15.96
CA GLY A 45 30.58 8.05 -16.97
C GLY A 45 31.17 6.71 -16.59
N ALA A 46 31.08 5.80 -17.55
CA ALA A 46 31.90 4.61 -17.62
C ALA A 46 33.39 4.98 -17.59
N TYR A 47 34.19 4.07 -17.05
CA TYR A 47 35.65 4.05 -17.09
C TYR A 47 36.22 4.69 -18.36
N LYS A 48 36.67 5.95 -18.28
CA LYS A 48 37.68 6.50 -19.18
C LYS A 48 38.99 6.45 -18.42
N VAL A 49 39.79 5.43 -18.73
CA VAL A 49 41.21 5.23 -18.40
C VAL A 49 41.79 6.33 -17.49
N GLY A 50 41.93 6.02 -16.19
CA GLY A 50 42.75 6.81 -15.27
C GLY A 50 42.07 7.93 -14.46
N LYS A 51 40.74 7.96 -14.33
CA LYS A 51 40.05 8.80 -13.33
C LYS A 51 39.17 7.94 -12.40
N PRO A 52 39.14 8.23 -11.07
CA PRO A 52 38.27 7.52 -10.13
C PRO A 52 36.80 7.69 -10.53
N TYR A 53 35.98 6.69 -10.18
CA TYR A 53 34.51 6.70 -10.31
C TYR A 53 33.95 8.10 -10.03
N GLY A 54 33.05 8.58 -10.89
CA GLY A 54 32.22 9.72 -10.53
C GLY A 54 31.51 9.45 -9.21
N GLN A 55 31.25 10.50 -8.44
CA GLN A 55 30.42 10.37 -7.24
C GLN A 55 29.05 9.86 -7.68
N LEU A 56 28.61 8.73 -7.12
CA LEU A 56 27.20 8.35 -7.15
C LEU A 56 26.43 9.46 -6.43
N SER A 57 25.91 10.42 -7.19
CA SER A 57 25.03 11.44 -6.67
C SER A 57 23.63 10.85 -6.60
N TYR A 58 23.11 10.66 -5.39
CA TYR A 58 21.70 10.34 -5.21
C TYR A 58 20.87 11.46 -5.83
N VAL A 59 20.11 11.16 -6.88
CA VAL A 59 19.16 12.09 -7.47
C VAL A 59 18.00 12.24 -6.49
N ALA A 60 18.15 13.11 -5.50
CA ALA A 60 17.12 13.35 -4.52
C ALA A 60 15.88 13.89 -5.24
N ASN A 61 14.72 13.23 -5.07
CA ASN A 61 13.44 13.78 -5.45
C ASN A 61 12.89 14.59 -4.26
N PRO A 62 13.09 15.93 -4.22
CA PRO A 62 12.68 16.75 -3.07
C PRO A 62 11.17 16.74 -2.86
N ASP A 63 10.39 16.60 -3.92
CA ASP A 63 8.93 16.54 -3.85
C ASP A 63 8.45 15.25 -3.17
N MET A 64 9.06 14.10 -3.52
CA MET A 64 8.77 12.84 -2.83
C MET A 64 9.20 12.86 -1.37
N VAL A 65 10.35 13.46 -1.05
CA VAL A 65 10.78 13.66 0.35
C VAL A 65 9.76 14.53 1.10
N ALA A 66 9.29 15.61 0.48
CA ALA A 66 8.28 16.48 1.08
C ALA A 66 6.96 15.75 1.32
N GLN A 67 6.53 14.93 0.36
CA GLN A 67 5.33 14.10 0.44
C GLN A 67 5.44 13.05 1.53
N PHE A 68 6.56 12.33 1.60
CA PHE A 68 6.83 11.34 2.64
C PHE A 68 6.85 11.95 4.04
N ASN A 69 7.35 13.17 4.17
CA ASN A 69 7.34 13.91 5.43
C ASN A 69 5.95 14.42 5.83
N LYS A 70 4.91 14.19 5.03
CA LYS A 70 3.51 14.36 5.44
C LYS A 70 2.90 13.10 6.05
N ALA A 71 3.51 11.94 5.83
CA ALA A 71 3.06 10.67 6.37
C ALA A 71 3.53 10.48 7.82
N ASP A 72 2.79 9.65 8.55
CA ASP A 72 3.17 9.16 9.87
C ASP A 72 3.93 7.84 9.75
N VAL A 73 3.54 7.03 8.75
CA VAL A 73 4.13 5.73 8.43
C VAL A 73 4.35 5.63 6.92
N LEU A 74 5.50 5.08 6.52
CA LEU A 74 5.84 4.75 5.14
C LEU A 74 6.07 3.25 5.06
N ALA A 75 5.22 2.56 4.30
CA ALA A 75 5.33 1.14 4.03
C ALA A 75 5.99 0.93 2.67
N TRP A 76 7.15 0.28 2.67
CA TRP A 76 7.85 -0.09 1.45
C TRP A 76 7.38 -1.47 0.97
N SER A 77 6.86 -1.53 -0.25
CA SER A 77 6.28 -2.72 -0.88
C SER A 77 7.17 -3.28 -2.01
N PHE A 78 7.25 -4.58 -2.27
CA PHE A 78 6.84 -5.73 -1.45
C PHE A 78 8.04 -6.67 -1.25
N LEU A 79 8.23 -7.13 -0.01
CA LEU A 79 9.13 -8.24 0.27
C LEU A 79 8.36 -9.55 0.10
N GLN A 80 9.00 -10.50 -0.56
CA GLN A 80 8.52 -11.86 -0.77
C GLN A 80 9.49 -12.87 -0.15
N VAL A 81 9.05 -14.12 -0.03
CA VAL A 81 9.87 -15.18 0.55
C VAL A 81 9.85 -16.40 -0.37
N TRP A 82 11.03 -16.81 -0.83
CA TRP A 82 11.23 -18.07 -1.55
C TRP A 82 12.59 -18.68 -1.16
N ASN A 83 12.90 -19.87 -1.66
CA ASN A 83 14.12 -20.61 -1.33
C ASN A 83 14.83 -20.99 -2.63
N SER A 84 15.65 -20.06 -3.12
CA SER A 84 16.60 -20.30 -4.19
C SER A 84 17.94 -19.72 -3.76
N LYS A 85 19.00 -20.52 -3.86
CA LYS A 85 20.39 -20.08 -3.63
C LYS A 85 20.99 -19.39 -4.86
N ASP A 86 20.28 -19.41 -5.98
CA ASP A 86 20.62 -18.71 -7.20
C ASP A 86 19.49 -17.72 -7.53
N PRO A 87 19.70 -16.41 -7.37
CA PRO A 87 18.68 -15.41 -7.69
C PRO A 87 18.32 -15.42 -9.18
N ASN A 88 19.17 -15.96 -10.06
CA ASN A 88 18.86 -16.11 -11.49
C ASN A 88 17.92 -17.27 -11.82
N GLN A 89 17.59 -18.10 -10.83
CA GLN A 89 16.59 -19.15 -10.95
C GLN A 89 15.30 -18.82 -10.19
N ALA A 90 15.21 -17.61 -9.63
CA ALA A 90 14.02 -17.15 -8.92
C ALA A 90 12.93 -16.74 -9.93
N GLN A 91 12.09 -17.70 -10.30
CA GLN A 91 10.81 -17.41 -10.94
C GLN A 91 9.72 -18.33 -10.36
N TYR A 92 9.55 -18.28 -9.03
CA TYR A 92 8.39 -18.81 -8.30
C TYR A 92 8.45 -20.28 -7.80
N ASN A 93 9.64 -20.84 -7.58
CA ASN A 93 9.77 -22.10 -6.83
C ASN A 93 9.70 -21.83 -5.33
N PHE A 94 8.49 -21.87 -4.76
CA PHE A 94 8.27 -21.80 -3.33
C PHE A 94 8.44 -23.18 -2.71
N PRO A 95 9.32 -23.33 -1.71
CA PRO A 95 9.50 -24.62 -1.07
C PRO A 95 8.37 -24.90 -0.07
N ASN A 96 8.12 -26.17 0.21
CA ASN A 96 7.31 -26.55 1.37
C ASN A 96 8.05 -26.30 2.71
N LYS A 97 9.35 -25.93 2.66
CA LYS A 97 10.22 -25.63 3.81
C LYS A 97 11.19 -24.48 3.47
N TRP A 98 11.13 -23.40 4.24
CA TRP A 98 11.95 -22.22 4.02
C TRP A 98 13.34 -22.37 4.65
N ASP A 99 14.41 -22.09 3.90
CA ASP A 99 15.79 -22.18 4.35
C ASP A 99 16.35 -20.88 4.93
N GLY A 100 15.53 -19.82 5.03
CA GLY A 100 15.92 -18.59 5.72
C GLY A 100 16.33 -17.41 4.83
N LEU A 101 15.92 -17.38 3.56
CA LEU A 101 16.25 -16.26 2.67
C LEU A 101 15.00 -15.40 2.39
N MET A 102 15.09 -14.10 2.64
CA MET A 102 14.06 -13.12 2.26
C MET A 102 14.50 -12.41 0.98
N HIS A 103 13.55 -12.18 0.06
CA HIS A 103 13.82 -11.62 -1.25
C HIS A 103 12.83 -10.48 -1.56
N PHE A 104 13.20 -9.49 -2.37
CA PHE A 104 12.23 -8.50 -2.85
C PHE A 104 11.49 -8.99 -4.10
N ASP A 105 10.20 -8.67 -4.21
CA ASP A 105 9.28 -9.08 -5.28
C ASP A 105 9.74 -8.65 -6.67
N ASP A 106 10.13 -7.37 -6.80
CA ASP A 106 10.57 -6.83 -8.08
C ASP A 106 12.03 -7.23 -8.34
N LEU A 107 12.21 -8.50 -8.71
CA LEU A 107 13.31 -9.05 -9.46
C LEU A 107 14.72 -8.50 -9.09
N TRP A 108 15.50 -9.40 -8.47
CA TRP A 108 16.97 -9.42 -8.38
C TRP A 108 17.63 -8.82 -7.13
N GLY A 109 16.87 -8.53 -6.07
CA GLY A 109 17.42 -8.14 -4.76
C GLY A 109 17.26 -9.21 -3.67
N GLU A 110 18.35 -9.89 -3.29
CA GLU A 110 18.39 -10.71 -2.06
C GLU A 110 18.82 -9.82 -0.86
N LEU A 111 18.25 -10.02 0.33
CA LEU A 111 18.83 -9.52 1.60
C LEU A 111 18.98 -10.64 2.66
N PRO A 112 19.75 -11.70 2.41
CA PRO A 112 19.88 -12.78 3.37
C PRO A 112 20.80 -12.39 4.53
N PHE A 113 20.27 -12.41 5.76
CA PHE A 113 21.07 -12.19 6.98
C PHE A 113 21.78 -13.45 7.49
N GLU A 114 21.48 -14.64 6.96
CA GLU A 114 22.23 -15.86 7.32
C GLU A 114 23.32 -16.23 6.30
N ALA A 115 23.29 -15.63 5.12
CA ALA A 115 24.40 -15.54 4.19
C ALA A 115 23.93 -14.71 3.01
N SER A 116 24.42 -13.47 2.89
CA SER A 116 24.95 -12.89 1.64
C SER A 116 24.49 -11.45 1.27
N TRP A 117 25.49 -10.62 0.96
CA TRP A 117 25.39 -9.48 0.05
C TRP A 117 24.60 -8.22 0.46
N VAL A 118 24.65 -7.76 1.72
CA VAL A 118 24.39 -6.33 2.00
C VAL A 118 25.65 -5.56 1.65
N SER A 119 25.63 -4.63 0.69
CA SER A 119 26.76 -3.69 0.53
C SER A 119 26.93 -2.95 1.85
N PRO A 120 27.95 -3.26 2.67
CA PRO A 120 28.10 -2.67 4.00
C PRO A 120 28.54 -1.20 3.91
N LEU A 121 28.91 -0.79 2.70
CA LEU A 121 29.63 0.41 2.42
C LEU A 121 28.76 1.21 1.46
N PRO A 122 28.33 2.42 1.86
CA PRO A 122 28.07 3.45 0.87
C PRO A 122 29.24 3.47 -0.12
N PRO A 123 29.01 3.72 -1.41
CA PRO A 123 30.05 3.84 -2.44
C PRO A 123 31.18 4.84 -2.10
N GLU A 124 30.98 5.62 -1.03
CA GLU A 124 31.82 6.72 -0.58
C GLU A 124 32.81 6.35 0.54
N THR A 125 32.83 5.10 1.02
CA THR A 125 33.81 4.72 2.06
C THR A 125 35.20 4.48 1.47
N ASN A 126 36.24 4.86 2.22
CA ASN A 126 37.64 4.63 1.81
C ASN A 126 37.96 3.13 1.59
N ASP A 127 37.26 2.23 2.27
CA ASP A 127 37.43 0.78 2.14
C ASP A 127 36.87 0.24 0.81
N PHE A 128 35.73 0.79 0.36
CA PHE A 128 35.15 0.49 -0.95
C PHE A 128 36.10 0.96 -2.07
N LEU A 129 36.57 2.21 -1.97
CA LEU A 129 37.49 2.82 -2.93
C LEU A 129 38.85 2.12 -3.00
N THR A 130 39.34 1.57 -1.88
CA THR A 130 40.61 0.83 -1.83
C THR A 130 40.51 -0.54 -2.48
N PHE A 131 39.41 -1.25 -2.23
CA PHE A 131 39.16 -2.56 -2.84
C PHE A 131 38.92 -2.47 -4.36
N CYS A 132 38.17 -1.46 -4.82
CA CYS A 132 37.94 -1.24 -6.25
C CYS A 132 39.18 -0.82 -7.02
N ARG A 133 40.10 -0.07 -6.41
CA ARG A 133 41.40 0.28 -7.02
C ARG A 133 42.33 -0.91 -7.21
N ALA A 134 42.19 -1.95 -6.40
CA ALA A 134 42.99 -3.16 -6.49
C ALA A 134 42.47 -4.15 -7.56
N ASN A 135 41.28 -3.91 -8.12
CA ASN A 135 40.59 -4.85 -9.02
C ASN A 135 40.00 -4.10 -10.23
N ASP A 136 40.83 -3.82 -11.23
CA ASP A 136 40.47 -3.04 -12.41
C ASP A 136 39.29 -3.65 -13.19
N GLY A 137 38.25 -2.83 -13.44
CA GLY A 137 37.25 -3.08 -14.50
C GLY A 137 35.87 -3.64 -14.10
N ALA A 138 35.54 -3.80 -12.81
CA ALA A 138 34.34 -4.58 -12.44
C ALA A 138 33.69 -4.21 -11.07
N CYS A 139 33.73 -2.94 -10.64
CA CYS A 139 33.20 -2.57 -9.32
C CYS A 139 31.80 -1.94 -9.43
N ALA A 140 30.75 -2.76 -9.50
CA ALA A 140 29.37 -2.31 -9.29
C ALA A 140 28.99 -2.34 -7.79
N SER A 141 29.58 -3.26 -7.02
CA SER A 141 29.57 -3.26 -5.55
C SER A 141 30.74 -4.11 -5.01
N VAL A 142 31.18 -3.83 -3.78
CA VAL A 142 32.13 -4.67 -3.02
C VAL A 142 31.35 -5.31 -1.90
N GLN A 143 31.26 -6.63 -1.92
CA GLN A 143 30.44 -7.35 -0.97
C GLN A 143 31.30 -8.32 -0.15
N LEU A 144 30.87 -8.62 1.07
CA LEU A 144 31.49 -9.65 1.90
C LEU A 144 30.74 -10.96 1.68
N ASN A 145 31.46 -11.98 1.22
CA ASN A 145 30.92 -13.33 1.15
C ASN A 145 30.65 -13.83 2.58
N GLY A 146 29.39 -14.16 2.86
CA GLY A 146 28.94 -14.55 4.20
C GLY A 146 29.56 -15.85 4.73
N ASN A 147 30.02 -16.74 3.83
CA ASN A 147 30.63 -18.01 4.19
C ASN A 147 32.15 -17.90 4.37
N THR A 148 32.81 -17.11 3.54
CA THR A 148 34.29 -17.03 3.52
C THR A 148 34.84 -15.77 4.20
N GLN A 149 33.97 -14.80 4.50
CA GLN A 149 34.34 -13.45 4.97
C GLN A 149 35.28 -12.70 3.99
N GLN A 150 35.44 -13.20 2.77
CA GLN A 150 36.27 -12.55 1.76
C GLN A 150 35.46 -11.48 1.02
N LYS A 151 36.14 -10.40 0.63
CA LYS A 151 35.57 -9.36 -0.21
C LYS A 151 35.53 -9.86 -1.65
N GLU A 152 34.37 -9.83 -2.27
CA GLU A 152 34.14 -10.26 -3.65
C GLU A 152 33.58 -9.12 -4.50
N LEU A 153 33.96 -9.12 -5.78
CA LEU A 153 33.43 -8.20 -6.79
C LEU A 153 32.13 -8.78 -7.32
N PHE A 154 31.05 -8.02 -7.19
CA PHE A 154 29.79 -8.41 -7.82
C PHE A 154 29.59 -7.59 -9.10
N ASN A 155 29.65 -8.30 -10.24
CA ASN A 155 29.24 -7.77 -11.53
C ASN A 155 27.74 -8.02 -11.69
N TYR A 156 26.94 -6.99 -11.45
CA TYR A 156 25.51 -7.08 -11.72
C TYR A 156 25.29 -7.03 -13.23
N ALA A 157 24.75 -8.12 -13.78
CA ALA A 157 24.28 -8.17 -15.17
C ALA A 157 22.98 -7.37 -15.38
N ASP A 158 22.23 -7.11 -14.30
CA ASP A 158 20.98 -6.34 -14.31
C ASP A 158 21.09 -5.11 -13.40
N GLN A 159 21.06 -3.92 -14.00
CA GLN A 159 21.12 -2.64 -13.31
C GLN A 159 19.84 -2.34 -12.50
N LYS A 160 18.72 -3.05 -12.75
CA LYS A 160 17.42 -2.79 -12.11
C LYS A 160 17.37 -3.22 -10.65
N GLY A 161 17.74 -4.46 -10.32
CA GLY A 161 17.73 -4.97 -8.94
C GLY A 161 18.70 -4.24 -8.00
N VAL A 162 19.85 -3.82 -8.52
CA VAL A 162 20.81 -2.96 -7.79
C VAL A 162 20.18 -1.63 -7.45
N GLY A 163 19.45 -1.06 -8.41
CA GLY A 163 18.76 0.22 -8.23
C GLY A 163 17.77 0.20 -7.08
N GLN A 164 17.03 -0.89 -6.92
CA GLN A 164 16.06 -1.06 -5.83
C GLN A 164 16.72 -1.28 -4.46
N LEU A 165 17.71 -2.17 -4.36
CA LEU A 165 18.42 -2.41 -3.10
C LEU A 165 19.10 -1.14 -2.59
N ASN A 166 19.72 -0.38 -3.50
CA ASN A 166 20.31 0.91 -3.17
C ASN A 166 19.24 1.96 -2.85
N SER A 167 18.08 1.96 -3.51
CA SER A 167 16.95 2.85 -3.19
C SER A 167 16.37 2.55 -1.81
N PHE A 168 16.22 1.27 -1.47
CA PHE A 168 15.81 0.82 -0.14
C PHE A 168 16.87 1.19 0.91
N GLY A 169 18.14 0.94 0.63
CA GLY A 169 19.26 1.33 1.48
C GLY A 169 19.30 2.84 1.73
N ALA A 170 19.06 3.64 0.70
CA ALA A 170 19.02 5.09 0.81
C ALA A 170 17.76 5.58 1.54
N PHE A 171 16.61 4.95 1.31
CA PHE A 171 15.38 5.19 2.07
C PHE A 171 15.54 4.88 3.54
N ILE A 172 16.09 3.71 3.88
CA ILE A 172 16.20 3.25 5.26
C ILE A 172 17.32 3.97 6.00
N ASN A 173 18.42 4.37 5.34
CA ASN A 173 19.51 5.09 6.02
C ASN A 173 19.35 6.61 6.03
N SER A 174 18.52 7.18 5.16
CA SER A 174 18.35 8.64 5.08
C SER A 174 17.78 9.23 6.37
N ASN A 175 18.37 10.32 6.86
CA ASN A 175 17.82 11.09 7.97
C ASN A 175 16.78 12.14 7.53
N LYS A 176 16.46 12.22 6.22
CA LYS A 176 15.52 13.20 5.67
C LYS A 176 14.06 12.88 5.95
N TYR A 177 13.73 11.61 6.22
CA TYR A 177 12.36 11.17 6.47
C TYR A 177 12.06 11.15 7.97
N LYS A 178 10.98 11.84 8.36
CA LYS A 178 10.47 11.89 9.73
C LYS A 178 9.50 10.75 10.05
N ALA A 179 8.85 10.20 9.03
CA ALA A 179 7.89 9.11 9.17
C ALA A 179 8.54 7.81 9.66
N LYS A 180 7.77 6.99 10.38
CA LYS A 180 8.17 5.62 10.70
C LYS A 180 8.25 4.81 9.42
N ARG A 181 9.30 4.02 9.24
CA ARG A 181 9.51 3.24 8.01
C ARG A 181 9.29 1.78 8.35
N ILE A 182 8.41 1.13 7.60
CA ILE A 182 8.11 -0.28 7.75
C ILE A 182 8.26 -0.98 6.39
N ILE A 183 8.39 -2.30 6.42
CA ILE A 183 8.41 -3.13 5.21
C ILE A 183 7.07 -3.86 5.12
N ALA A 184 6.45 -3.82 3.96
CA ALA A 184 5.27 -4.61 3.65
C ALA A 184 5.66 -5.95 3.04
N ILE A 185 5.07 -7.02 3.57
CA ILE A 185 5.26 -8.39 3.10
C ILE A 185 4.01 -8.82 2.36
N GLY A 186 4.16 -9.40 1.16
CA GLY A 186 3.03 -9.92 0.38
C GLY A 186 2.67 -9.04 -0.81
N GLY A 187 1.45 -8.49 -0.78
CA GLY A 187 0.85 -7.72 -1.88
C GLY A 187 -0.05 -8.56 -2.80
N ALA A 188 -0.50 -7.95 -3.89
CA ALA A 188 -1.51 -8.54 -4.76
C ALA A 188 -1.06 -9.82 -5.46
N ASN A 189 -1.93 -10.83 -5.45
CA ASN A 189 -1.80 -11.96 -6.37
C ASN A 189 -2.32 -11.53 -7.75
N THR A 190 -1.56 -11.84 -8.80
CA THR A 190 -1.93 -11.55 -10.19
C THR A 190 -1.69 -12.78 -11.06
N VAL A 191 -2.33 -12.82 -12.24
CA VAL A 191 -2.03 -13.84 -13.27
C VAL A 191 -0.54 -13.83 -13.62
N THR A 192 0.06 -12.64 -13.71
CA THR A 192 1.47 -12.45 -14.06
C THR A 192 2.42 -13.00 -13.00
N ASN A 193 2.14 -12.77 -11.72
CA ASN A 193 2.98 -13.26 -10.62
C ASN A 193 2.60 -14.68 -10.17
N LYS A 194 1.57 -15.29 -10.74
CA LYS A 194 1.15 -16.68 -10.44
C LYS A 194 0.86 -16.92 -8.96
N GLY A 195 0.38 -15.90 -8.24
CA GLY A 195 -0.04 -16.03 -6.84
C GLY A 195 1.11 -16.09 -5.83
N VAL A 196 2.22 -15.37 -6.08
CA VAL A 196 3.38 -15.37 -5.17
C VAL A 196 3.02 -15.02 -3.73
N SER A 197 2.15 -14.02 -3.52
CA SER A 197 1.85 -13.55 -2.17
C SER A 197 1.29 -14.69 -1.32
N THR A 198 0.39 -15.50 -1.88
CA THR A 198 -0.13 -16.71 -1.21
C THR A 198 1.00 -17.65 -0.78
N ALA A 199 1.95 -17.94 -1.68
CA ALA A 199 3.04 -18.86 -1.39
C ALA A 199 4.09 -18.27 -0.41
N THR A 200 4.30 -16.95 -0.45
CA THR A 200 5.12 -16.22 0.53
C THR A 200 4.57 -16.42 1.94
N PHE A 201 3.26 -16.26 2.13
CA PHE A 201 2.63 -16.46 3.43
C PHE A 201 2.59 -17.92 3.86
N ASP A 202 2.34 -18.87 2.95
CA ASP A 202 2.45 -20.32 3.26
C ASP A 202 3.85 -20.65 3.82
N ALA A 203 4.92 -20.11 3.20
CA ALA A 203 6.29 -20.29 3.67
C ALA A 203 6.54 -19.65 5.04
N ILE A 204 6.03 -18.43 5.28
CA ILE A 204 6.14 -17.73 6.57
C ILE A 204 5.37 -18.47 7.67
N PHE A 205 4.13 -18.91 7.41
CA PHE A 205 3.33 -19.64 8.38
C PHE A 205 4.02 -20.94 8.80
N ALA A 206 4.61 -21.67 7.85
CA ALA A 206 5.37 -22.88 8.14
C ALA A 206 6.68 -22.62 8.91
N ASN A 207 7.23 -21.40 8.89
CA ASN A 207 8.55 -21.08 9.42
C ASN A 207 8.59 -19.79 10.27
N GLN A 208 7.48 -19.49 10.96
CA GLN A 208 7.21 -18.24 11.66
C GLN A 208 8.37 -17.75 12.55
N ALA A 209 8.87 -18.62 13.45
CA ALA A 209 9.93 -18.24 14.39
C ALA A 209 11.23 -17.83 13.69
N LYS A 210 11.58 -18.53 12.60
CA LYS A 210 12.77 -18.20 11.82
C LYS A 210 12.58 -16.88 11.09
N PHE A 211 11.40 -16.64 10.52
CA PHE A 211 11.08 -15.40 9.81
C PHE A 211 11.24 -14.20 10.74
N LEU A 212 10.63 -14.28 11.93
CA LEU A 212 10.68 -13.21 12.92
C LEU A 212 12.09 -12.99 13.48
N THR A 213 12.87 -14.06 13.67
CA THR A 213 14.26 -13.94 14.12
C THR A 213 15.10 -13.15 13.12
N GLN A 214 14.94 -13.43 11.82
CA GLN A 214 15.67 -12.73 10.79
C GLN A 214 15.18 -11.29 10.60
N PHE A 215 13.87 -11.07 10.61
CA PHE A 215 13.31 -9.72 10.54
C PHE A 215 13.76 -8.87 11.74
N LYS A 216 13.86 -9.46 12.93
CA LYS A 216 14.42 -8.78 14.11
C LYS A 216 15.89 -8.40 13.91
N ALA A 217 16.68 -9.26 13.26
CA ALA A 217 18.06 -8.93 12.91
C ALA A 217 18.13 -7.74 11.95
N TRP A 218 17.23 -7.66 10.95
CA TRP A 218 17.12 -6.50 10.05
C TRP A 218 16.78 -5.22 10.81
N MET A 219 15.77 -5.25 11.69
CA MET A 219 15.41 -4.08 12.50
C MET A 219 16.55 -3.62 13.41
N THR A 220 17.37 -4.56 13.88
CA THR A 220 18.55 -4.26 14.72
C THR A 220 19.66 -3.61 13.90
N HIS A 221 19.86 -4.07 12.67
CA HIS A 221 20.87 -3.54 11.75
C HIS A 221 20.45 -2.18 11.16
N PHE A 222 19.25 -2.10 10.58
CA PHE A 222 18.68 -0.90 10.00
C PHE A 222 17.88 -0.12 11.04
N LYS A 223 18.53 0.75 11.80
CA LYS A 223 17.91 1.46 12.94
C LYS A 223 16.64 2.24 12.61
N ASN A 224 16.44 2.66 11.36
CA ASN A 224 15.23 3.38 10.94
C ASN A 224 14.13 2.45 10.41
N LEU A 225 14.38 1.15 10.27
CA LEU A 225 13.33 0.15 10.08
C LEU A 225 12.60 -0.03 11.41
N LYS A 226 11.37 0.46 11.46
CA LYS A 226 10.55 0.54 12.67
C LYS A 226 9.48 -0.51 12.75
N GLY A 227 9.33 -1.39 11.77
CA GLY A 227 8.25 -2.36 11.81
C GLY A 227 7.96 -3.06 10.51
N ILE A 228 6.80 -3.71 10.50
CA ILE A 228 6.34 -4.61 9.46
C ILE A 228 4.85 -4.38 9.19
N ASP A 229 4.48 -4.51 7.93
CA ASP A 229 3.11 -4.62 7.49
C ASP A 229 2.91 -5.99 6.83
N TYR A 230 1.85 -6.68 7.22
CA TYR A 230 1.42 -7.92 6.56
C TYR A 230 0.32 -7.58 5.56
N ASP A 231 0.68 -7.44 4.30
CA ASP A 231 -0.26 -7.20 3.21
C ASP A 231 -0.79 -8.55 2.70
N PHE A 232 -1.70 -9.13 3.49
CA PHE A 232 -2.19 -10.47 3.28
C PHE A 232 -3.44 -10.45 2.39
N GLU A 233 -3.16 -10.58 1.09
CA GLU A 233 -4.18 -10.59 0.06
C GLU A 233 -4.73 -11.99 -0.23
N PRO A 234 -6.04 -12.08 -0.55
CA PRO A 234 -6.72 -13.35 -0.79
C PRO A 234 -6.18 -14.07 -2.04
N PRO A 235 -6.34 -15.40 -2.11
CA PRO A 235 -5.99 -16.17 -3.29
C PRO A 235 -6.91 -15.79 -4.47
N ILE A 236 -6.34 -15.83 -5.67
CA ILE A 236 -7.05 -15.63 -6.93
C ILE A 236 -7.02 -16.91 -7.77
N ASP A 237 -7.92 -16.99 -8.73
CA ASP A 237 -7.76 -17.86 -9.88
C ASP A 237 -6.59 -17.34 -10.72
N THR A 238 -5.51 -18.10 -10.81
CA THR A 238 -4.27 -17.68 -11.48
C THR A 238 -4.35 -17.65 -13.00
N GLN A 239 -5.48 -18.07 -13.60
CA GLN A 239 -5.73 -17.97 -15.04
C GLN A 239 -6.50 -16.68 -15.37
N THR A 240 -7.47 -16.32 -14.53
CA THR A 240 -8.42 -15.23 -14.79
C THR A 240 -8.16 -13.97 -13.96
N GLY A 241 -7.45 -14.09 -12.83
CA GLY A 241 -7.27 -12.99 -11.88
C GLY A 241 -8.42 -12.80 -10.91
N ALA A 242 -9.51 -13.55 -11.04
CA ALA A 242 -10.68 -13.40 -10.17
C ALA A 242 -10.38 -13.83 -8.73
N GLN A 243 -10.84 -13.06 -7.75
CA GLN A 243 -10.77 -13.45 -6.34
C GLN A 243 -11.58 -14.74 -6.13
N LEU A 244 -10.95 -15.75 -5.51
CA LEU A 244 -11.66 -16.98 -5.14
C LEU A 244 -12.59 -16.72 -3.95
N PRO A 245 -13.71 -17.46 -3.81
CA PRO A 245 -14.53 -17.35 -2.60
C PRO A 245 -13.76 -17.87 -1.37
N PRO A 246 -14.05 -17.36 -0.16
CA PRO A 246 -13.42 -17.85 1.05
C PRO A 246 -13.81 -19.30 1.32
N ASP A 247 -12.85 -20.08 1.81
CA ASP A 247 -12.99 -21.52 2.06
C ASP A 247 -12.34 -21.92 3.40
N ALA A 248 -12.26 -23.22 3.68
CA ALA A 248 -11.63 -23.71 4.91
C ALA A 248 -10.13 -23.32 5.03
N LYS A 249 -9.41 -23.20 3.90
CA LYS A 249 -8.02 -22.73 3.92
C LYS A 249 -7.97 -21.25 4.31
N THR A 250 -8.90 -20.44 3.81
CA THR A 250 -9.01 -19.01 4.15
C THR A 250 -9.11 -18.82 5.67
N LEU A 251 -10.00 -19.57 6.35
CA LEU A 251 -10.11 -19.51 7.81
C LEU A 251 -8.81 -19.94 8.51
N ALA A 252 -8.16 -21.00 8.02
CA ALA A 252 -6.89 -21.46 8.58
C ALA A 252 -5.76 -20.44 8.40
N ASP A 253 -5.68 -19.79 7.25
CA ASP A 253 -4.66 -18.80 6.93
C ASP A 253 -4.81 -17.53 7.77
N TYR A 254 -6.03 -17.01 7.94
CA TYR A 254 -6.25 -15.84 8.81
C TYR A 254 -6.02 -16.14 10.29
N LYS A 255 -6.26 -17.39 10.72
CA LYS A 255 -5.84 -17.86 12.05
C LYS A 255 -4.30 -17.90 12.17
N ASN A 256 -3.60 -18.40 11.15
CA ASN A 256 -2.14 -18.41 11.13
C ASN A 256 -1.56 -16.98 11.10
N LEU A 257 -2.20 -16.06 10.37
CA LEU A 257 -1.86 -14.64 10.36
C LEU A 257 -2.04 -14.00 11.73
N PHE A 258 -3.13 -14.33 12.44
CA PHE A 258 -3.32 -13.89 13.83
C PHE A 258 -2.17 -14.35 14.74
N GLU A 259 -1.80 -15.63 14.69
CA GLU A 259 -0.69 -16.15 15.48
C GLU A 259 0.66 -15.53 15.06
N LEU A 260 0.86 -15.25 13.76
CA LEU A 260 2.01 -14.50 13.26
C LEU A 260 2.09 -13.12 13.86
N VAL A 261 1.03 -12.31 13.79
CA VAL A 261 1.01 -10.94 14.33
C VAL A 261 1.27 -10.92 15.84
N LYS A 262 0.69 -11.88 16.57
CA LYS A 262 0.95 -12.08 18.00
C LYS A 262 2.42 -12.42 18.28
N ALA A 263 2.99 -13.37 17.55
CA ALA A 263 4.41 -13.73 17.66
C ALA A 263 5.34 -12.57 17.27
N SER A 264 4.95 -11.76 16.28
CA SER A 264 5.68 -10.55 15.86
C SER A 264 5.72 -9.53 16.98
N ARG A 265 4.60 -9.27 17.65
CA ARG A 265 4.59 -8.37 18.81
C ARG A 265 5.54 -8.84 19.92
N GLN A 266 5.55 -10.15 20.19
CA GLN A 266 6.43 -10.75 21.19
C GLN A 266 7.92 -10.68 20.80
N THR A 267 8.25 -10.90 19.52
CA THR A 267 9.63 -11.01 19.03
C THR A 267 10.24 -9.66 18.66
N LEU A 268 9.46 -8.79 18.02
CA LEU A 268 9.93 -7.50 17.52
C LEU A 268 9.93 -6.43 18.62
N GLY A 269 9.02 -6.54 19.59
CA GLY A 269 8.92 -5.68 20.77
C GLY A 269 7.81 -4.63 20.66
N GLN A 270 7.60 -3.88 21.76
CA GLN A 270 6.52 -2.90 21.87
C GLN A 270 6.71 -1.66 20.97
N GLU A 271 7.97 -1.32 20.66
CA GLU A 271 8.29 -0.18 19.79
C GLU A 271 8.14 -0.47 18.29
N ALA A 272 8.00 -1.75 17.92
CA ALA A 272 7.81 -2.12 16.53
C ALA A 272 6.40 -1.71 16.08
N TYR A 273 6.29 -1.00 14.96
CA TYR A 273 5.00 -0.76 14.31
C TYR A 273 4.57 -2.02 13.57
N ILE A 274 3.45 -2.62 13.95
CA ILE A 274 2.94 -3.85 13.31
C ILE A 274 1.58 -3.56 12.72
N SER A 275 1.43 -3.68 11.41
CA SER A 275 0.13 -3.54 10.74
C SER A 275 -0.25 -4.76 9.92
N VAL A 276 -1.54 -4.86 9.62
CA VAL A 276 -2.10 -5.86 8.72
C VAL A 276 -3.00 -5.14 7.74
N THR A 277 -2.76 -5.33 6.45
CA THR A 277 -3.62 -4.84 5.38
C THR A 277 -4.46 -6.00 4.85
N ILE A 278 -5.77 -5.78 4.70
CA ILE A 278 -6.73 -6.84 4.40
C ILE A 278 -7.71 -6.46 3.29
N THR A 279 -8.17 -7.48 2.57
CA THR A 279 -9.29 -7.38 1.63
C THR A 279 -10.60 -7.03 2.34
N VAL A 280 -11.53 -6.44 1.60
CA VAL A 280 -12.78 -5.86 2.11
C VAL A 280 -14.04 -6.46 1.49
N ASN A 281 -13.91 -7.59 0.77
CA ASN A 281 -15.08 -8.36 0.35
C ASN A 281 -15.86 -8.82 1.59
N LYS A 282 -17.17 -8.56 1.66
CA LYS A 282 -17.98 -8.87 2.86
C LYS A 282 -17.95 -10.36 3.27
N GLN A 283 -17.89 -11.29 2.30
CA GLN A 283 -17.75 -12.73 2.62
C GLN A 283 -16.38 -13.04 3.24
N TYR A 284 -15.33 -12.36 2.78
CA TYR A 284 -14.00 -12.46 3.40
C TYR A 284 -13.98 -11.83 4.79
N LEU A 285 -14.57 -10.65 5.00
CA LEU A 285 -14.64 -10.03 6.33
C LEU A 285 -15.32 -10.95 7.35
N GLU A 286 -16.40 -11.61 6.95
CA GLU A 286 -17.07 -12.61 7.78
C GLU A 286 -16.15 -13.82 8.08
N ALA A 287 -15.52 -14.40 7.05
CA ALA A 287 -14.59 -15.52 7.21
C ALA A 287 -13.36 -15.16 8.07
N ILE A 288 -12.82 -13.94 7.91
CA ILE A 288 -11.74 -13.39 8.73
C ILE A 288 -12.20 -13.35 10.18
N ASN A 289 -13.36 -12.73 10.46
CA ASN A 289 -13.83 -12.60 11.83
C ASN A 289 -14.06 -13.97 12.49
N GLN A 290 -14.57 -14.95 11.73
CA GLN A 290 -14.80 -16.33 12.20
C GLN A 290 -13.53 -17.16 12.39
N SER A 291 -12.39 -16.75 11.81
CA SER A 291 -11.13 -17.52 11.86
C SER A 291 -10.55 -17.69 13.28
N VAL A 292 -10.95 -16.85 14.23
CA VAL A 292 -10.48 -16.87 15.62
C VAL A 292 -11.67 -16.79 16.57
N GLU A 293 -11.66 -17.62 17.62
CA GLU A 293 -12.69 -17.62 18.64
C GLU A 293 -12.81 -16.24 19.32
N GLY A 294 -14.04 -15.72 19.38
CA GLY A 294 -14.33 -14.40 19.92
C GLY A 294 -14.11 -13.23 18.94
N GLY A 295 -13.82 -13.52 17.66
CA GLY A 295 -13.73 -12.54 16.58
C GLY A 295 -12.30 -12.08 16.31
N TRP A 296 -11.77 -12.38 15.11
CA TRP A 296 -10.40 -12.02 14.73
C TRP A 296 -10.11 -10.52 14.92
N PHE A 297 -11.04 -9.65 14.50
CA PHE A 297 -10.88 -8.20 14.58
C PHE A 297 -10.72 -7.70 16.02
N LYS A 298 -11.51 -8.25 16.94
CA LYS A 298 -11.39 -7.96 18.37
C LYS A 298 -10.09 -8.51 18.96
N GLN A 299 -9.73 -9.74 18.59
CA GLN A 299 -8.60 -10.46 19.20
C GLN A 299 -7.24 -9.95 18.75
N ILE A 300 -7.11 -9.44 17.52
CA ILE A 300 -5.82 -8.96 16.99
C ILE A 300 -5.39 -7.59 17.54
N ALA A 301 -6.36 -6.77 17.97
CA ALA A 301 -6.15 -5.38 18.37
C ALA A 301 -5.03 -5.13 19.41
N PRO A 302 -4.77 -6.01 20.40
CA PRO A 302 -3.65 -5.83 21.34
C PRO A 302 -2.26 -6.02 20.70
N TYR A 303 -2.18 -6.66 19.53
CA TYR A 303 -0.91 -7.05 18.90
C TYR A 303 -0.55 -6.15 17.72
N ALA A 304 -1.54 -5.63 16.99
CA ALA A 304 -1.36 -4.72 15.87
C ALA A 304 -1.45 -3.24 16.29
N ASP A 305 -0.65 -2.38 15.68
CA ASP A 305 -0.78 -0.93 15.73
C ASP A 305 -1.89 -0.43 14.80
N SER A 306 -2.05 -1.04 13.63
CA SER A 306 -3.18 -0.79 12.75
C SER A 306 -3.66 -2.02 11.99
N VAL A 307 -4.95 -2.02 11.65
CA VAL A 307 -5.52 -2.82 10.58
C VAL A 307 -5.98 -1.87 9.49
N ASN A 308 -5.55 -2.12 8.27
CA ASN A 308 -5.75 -1.23 7.13
C ASN A 308 -6.72 -1.90 6.15
N LEU A 309 -7.81 -1.22 5.81
CA LEU A 309 -8.83 -1.72 4.91
C LEU A 309 -8.52 -1.29 3.48
N MET A 310 -8.39 -2.24 2.56
CA MET A 310 -8.25 -1.94 1.13
C MET A 310 -9.61 -1.55 0.52
N THR A 311 -10.18 -0.42 0.94
CA THR A 311 -11.48 0.11 0.47
C THR A 311 -11.38 0.76 -0.92
N TYR A 312 -10.70 0.07 -1.82
CA TYR A 312 -10.50 0.37 -3.23
C TYR A 312 -10.52 -0.95 -4.00
N ASP A 313 -10.57 -0.88 -5.34
CA ASP A 313 -10.74 -2.05 -6.21
C ASP A 313 -12.02 -2.86 -5.93
N LEU A 314 -13.05 -2.15 -5.47
CA LEU A 314 -14.41 -2.68 -5.32
C LEU A 314 -15.09 -2.92 -6.68
N HIS A 315 -14.65 -2.21 -7.71
CA HIS A 315 -15.17 -2.30 -9.08
C HIS A 315 -14.00 -2.25 -10.06
N GLY A 316 -14.09 -2.95 -11.19
CA GLY A 316 -13.02 -2.95 -12.18
C GLY A 316 -13.24 -3.89 -13.35
N PRO A 317 -12.37 -3.81 -14.38
CA PRO A 317 -12.59 -4.51 -15.66
C PRO A 317 -12.39 -6.03 -15.60
N TRP A 318 -12.02 -6.60 -14.44
CA TRP A 318 -11.96 -8.04 -14.22
C TRP A 318 -13.33 -8.67 -13.90
N SER A 319 -14.37 -7.85 -13.66
CA SER A 319 -15.66 -8.32 -13.10
C SER A 319 -16.83 -8.31 -14.09
N GLN A 320 -16.60 -8.43 -15.42
CA GLN A 320 -17.67 -8.17 -16.42
C GLN A 320 -18.98 -8.93 -16.19
N ASN A 321 -18.91 -10.18 -15.71
CA ASN A 321 -20.12 -10.99 -15.46
C ASN A 321 -20.89 -10.58 -14.20
N SER A 322 -20.20 -9.99 -13.21
CA SER A 322 -20.74 -9.64 -11.89
C SER A 322 -20.85 -8.12 -11.67
N ASP A 323 -20.32 -7.34 -12.60
CA ASP A 323 -20.25 -5.89 -12.61
C ASP A 323 -20.31 -5.39 -14.07
N PRO A 324 -21.47 -5.52 -14.75
CA PRO A 324 -21.58 -5.27 -16.19
C PRO A 324 -21.63 -3.78 -16.56
N TYR A 325 -21.68 -2.88 -15.58
CA TYR A 325 -21.80 -1.44 -15.76
C TYR A 325 -20.59 -0.70 -15.20
N THR A 326 -20.28 0.47 -15.73
CA THR A 326 -19.18 1.30 -15.21
C THR A 326 -19.47 1.81 -13.80
N ALA A 327 -18.51 1.66 -12.91
CA ALA A 327 -18.56 2.13 -11.52
C ALA A 327 -17.21 2.65 -11.03
N ILE A 328 -17.20 3.43 -9.96
CA ILE A 328 -15.96 3.94 -9.34
C ILE A 328 -15.50 2.93 -8.30
N HIS A 329 -14.25 2.50 -8.40
CA HIS A 329 -13.69 1.41 -7.57
C HIS A 329 -13.44 1.74 -6.09
N ALA A 330 -13.54 3.00 -5.69
CA ALA A 330 -13.12 3.49 -4.37
C ALA A 330 -14.11 4.53 -3.79
N TYR A 331 -15.41 4.23 -3.87
CA TYR A 331 -16.46 5.04 -3.25
C TYR A 331 -16.28 5.14 -1.73
N LEU A 332 -16.48 6.34 -1.18
CA LEU A 332 -16.70 6.46 0.27
C LEU A 332 -18.00 5.76 0.68
N LYS A 333 -19.08 6.07 -0.05
CA LYS A 333 -20.43 5.52 0.10
C LYS A 333 -21.00 5.21 -1.28
N GLN A 334 -21.67 4.07 -1.43
CA GLN A 334 -22.32 3.78 -2.70
C GLN A 334 -23.43 4.83 -2.98
N PRO A 335 -23.41 5.54 -4.13
CA PRO A 335 -24.54 6.38 -4.55
C PRO A 335 -25.84 5.59 -4.74
N ASP A 336 -26.95 6.32 -4.85
CA ASP A 336 -28.22 5.72 -5.27
C ASP A 336 -28.11 5.29 -6.75
N SER A 337 -28.02 3.97 -6.95
CA SER A 337 -27.74 3.35 -8.25
C SER A 337 -29.02 2.87 -8.93
N ARG A 338 -29.12 3.07 -10.24
CA ARG A 338 -30.24 2.53 -11.04
C ARG A 338 -30.12 1.02 -11.28
N HIS A 339 -28.92 0.48 -11.08
CA HIS A 339 -28.53 -0.90 -11.37
C HIS A 339 -28.09 -1.66 -10.10
N LYS A 340 -28.53 -1.21 -8.92
CA LYS A 340 -28.09 -1.77 -7.63
C LYS A 340 -28.23 -3.30 -7.52
N ASP A 341 -29.25 -3.89 -8.15
CA ASP A 341 -29.53 -5.33 -8.07
C ASP A 341 -28.70 -6.14 -9.09
N GLU A 342 -27.92 -5.46 -9.93
CA GLU A 342 -27.08 -6.05 -10.98
C GLU A 342 -25.57 -5.95 -10.66
N PHE A 343 -25.19 -5.17 -9.63
CA PHE A 343 -23.84 -5.13 -9.10
C PHE A 343 -23.65 -6.19 -8.01
N ALA A 344 -22.57 -6.96 -8.08
CA ALA A 344 -22.19 -7.88 -7.00
C ALA A 344 -21.69 -7.13 -5.74
N ILE A 345 -21.14 -5.93 -5.90
CA ILE A 345 -20.70 -5.07 -4.80
C ILE A 345 -21.56 -3.81 -4.80
N THR A 346 -22.31 -3.61 -3.71
CA THR A 346 -23.28 -2.53 -3.54
C THR A 346 -22.98 -1.66 -2.32
N TYR A 347 -21.74 -1.69 -1.86
CA TYR A 347 -21.27 -0.99 -0.66
C TYR A 347 -19.98 -0.22 -0.93
N GLY A 348 -19.73 0.83 -0.14
CA GLY A 348 -18.50 1.62 -0.18
C GLY A 348 -17.59 1.38 1.02
N ALA A 349 -16.63 2.28 1.21
CA ALA A 349 -15.75 2.27 2.36
C ALA A 349 -16.49 2.41 3.70
N ASP A 350 -17.61 3.13 3.73
CA ASP A 350 -18.42 3.39 4.92
C ASP A 350 -18.99 2.11 5.52
N GLU A 351 -19.70 1.31 4.74
CA GLU A 351 -20.30 0.05 5.20
C GLU A 351 -19.25 -1.01 5.55
N VAL A 352 -18.15 -1.08 4.80
CA VAL A 352 -17.01 -1.96 5.13
C VAL A 352 -16.45 -1.57 6.51
N THR A 353 -16.26 -0.28 6.74
CA THR A 353 -15.75 0.24 8.01
C THR A 353 -16.72 -0.09 9.14
N ASP A 354 -18.02 0.13 8.94
CA ASP A 354 -19.03 -0.12 9.96
C ASP A 354 -19.16 -1.61 10.31
N GLN A 355 -19.01 -2.51 9.32
CA GLN A 355 -18.93 -3.95 9.56
C GLN A 355 -17.74 -4.31 10.46
N VAL A 356 -16.52 -3.84 10.13
CA VAL A 356 -15.31 -4.17 10.88
C VAL A 356 -15.33 -3.59 12.30
N LEU A 357 -15.93 -2.41 12.49
CA LEU A 357 -16.17 -1.85 13.82
C LEU A 357 -17.20 -2.68 14.61
N ALA A 358 -18.28 -3.13 13.97
CA ALA A 358 -19.27 -4.01 14.59
C ALA A 358 -18.68 -5.38 14.99
N ASP A 359 -17.71 -5.87 14.21
CA ASP A 359 -16.93 -7.07 14.50
C ASP A 359 -15.90 -6.87 15.64
N GLY A 360 -15.80 -5.67 16.19
CA GLY A 360 -15.10 -5.38 17.44
C GLY A 360 -13.69 -4.79 17.28
N MET A 361 -13.30 -4.36 16.07
CA MET A 361 -12.05 -3.61 15.88
C MET A 361 -12.12 -2.25 16.60
N PRO A 362 -11.15 -1.90 17.46
CA PRO A 362 -11.07 -0.56 18.02
C PRO A 362 -10.82 0.49 16.94
N LYS A 363 -11.63 1.56 16.93
CA LYS A 363 -11.56 2.65 15.94
C LYS A 363 -10.15 3.25 15.81
N GLU A 364 -9.42 3.41 16.91
CA GLU A 364 -8.07 3.95 16.98
C GLU A 364 -6.98 3.03 16.39
N LYS A 365 -7.37 1.83 15.93
CA LYS A 365 -6.53 0.88 15.20
C LYS A 365 -6.91 0.78 13.72
N LEU A 366 -8.07 1.28 13.30
CA LEU A 366 -8.59 1.06 11.94
C LEU A 366 -8.20 2.19 10.99
N GLN A 367 -7.61 1.85 9.84
CA GLN A 367 -7.34 2.78 8.73
C GLN A 367 -8.20 2.46 7.51
N VAL A 368 -8.70 3.50 6.83
CA VAL A 368 -9.47 3.42 5.58
C VAL A 368 -8.52 3.57 4.37
N GLY A 369 -8.79 2.85 3.29
CA GLY A 369 -7.98 2.89 2.08
C GLY A 369 -8.27 4.10 1.19
N LEU A 370 -7.20 4.68 0.64
CA LEU A 370 -7.20 5.71 -0.40
C LEU A 370 -6.44 5.19 -1.63
N ALA A 371 -6.97 5.46 -2.82
CA ALA A 371 -6.40 5.06 -4.10
C ALA A 371 -5.89 6.28 -4.88
N ALA A 372 -4.58 6.38 -5.05
CA ALA A 372 -3.91 7.33 -5.93
C ALA A 372 -3.82 6.82 -7.38
N TYR A 373 -4.87 6.15 -7.83
CA TYR A 373 -5.04 5.66 -9.19
C TYR A 373 -6.54 5.59 -9.49
N GLY A 374 -6.88 5.35 -10.75
CA GLY A 374 -8.24 5.03 -11.16
C GLY A 374 -8.30 3.66 -11.84
N ARG A 375 -9.48 3.05 -11.79
CA ARG A 375 -9.84 1.86 -12.58
C ARG A 375 -10.74 2.28 -13.74
N GLY A 376 -10.52 1.71 -14.91
CA GLY A 376 -11.16 2.17 -16.12
C GLY A 376 -11.63 1.09 -17.08
N PHE A 377 -12.63 1.48 -17.87
CA PHE A 377 -13.40 0.65 -18.78
C PHE A 377 -13.39 1.28 -20.19
N SER A 378 -13.50 0.46 -21.22
CA SER A 378 -13.60 0.84 -22.63
C SER A 378 -14.88 0.30 -23.27
N GLY A 379 -15.24 0.86 -24.43
CA GLY A 379 -16.51 0.57 -25.11
C GLY A 379 -17.71 1.21 -24.44
N VAL A 380 -17.48 2.27 -23.66
CA VAL A 380 -18.49 2.93 -22.83
C VAL A 380 -19.19 4.03 -23.63
N GLU A 381 -20.46 3.82 -23.96
CA GLU A 381 -21.31 4.86 -24.56
C GLU A 381 -21.70 5.93 -23.51
N ALA A 382 -22.12 7.11 -23.98
CA ALA A 382 -22.43 8.22 -23.07
C ALA A 382 -23.69 7.96 -22.20
N GLY A 383 -24.61 7.10 -22.66
CA GLY A 383 -25.88 6.89 -21.98
C GLY A 383 -26.87 8.04 -22.13
N ALA A 384 -28.01 7.94 -21.44
CA ALA A 384 -29.10 8.93 -21.52
C ALA A 384 -28.96 10.08 -20.51
N ASP A 385 -28.13 9.92 -19.47
CA ASP A 385 -27.90 10.94 -18.45
C ASP A 385 -26.83 11.94 -18.94
N SER A 386 -27.28 13.12 -19.39
CA SER A 386 -26.38 14.13 -19.92
C SER A 386 -25.49 14.78 -18.87
N GLU A 387 -25.88 14.73 -17.60
CA GLU A 387 -25.10 15.29 -16.49
C GLU A 387 -24.00 14.32 -16.04
N HIS A 388 -24.22 13.01 -16.19
CA HIS A 388 -23.27 11.96 -15.84
C HIS A 388 -23.02 11.00 -17.02
N PRO A 389 -22.45 11.48 -18.14
CA PRO A 389 -22.22 10.63 -19.30
C PRO A 389 -21.21 9.53 -18.97
N GLY A 390 -21.47 8.32 -19.48
CA GLY A 390 -20.64 7.14 -19.28
C GLY A 390 -20.73 6.50 -17.89
N PHE A 391 -21.53 7.06 -16.97
CA PHE A 391 -21.77 6.50 -15.64
C PHE A 391 -22.85 5.42 -15.68
N GLU A 392 -22.64 4.29 -14.99
CA GLU A 392 -23.51 3.11 -15.00
C GLU A 392 -23.88 2.65 -16.43
N GLN A 393 -22.90 2.66 -17.33
CA GLN A 393 -23.07 2.23 -18.72
C GLN A 393 -22.39 0.88 -18.98
N PRO A 394 -22.94 0.03 -19.88
CA PRO A 394 -22.26 -1.19 -20.29
C PRO A 394 -20.86 -0.91 -20.86
N TRP A 395 -19.96 -1.86 -20.65
CA TRP A 395 -18.58 -1.79 -21.12
C TRP A 395 -18.13 -3.13 -21.74
N THR A 396 -17.10 -3.07 -22.58
CA THR A 396 -16.62 -4.24 -23.36
C THR A 396 -15.18 -4.63 -23.09
N GLY A 397 -14.42 -3.81 -22.36
CA GLY A 397 -13.06 -4.13 -21.95
C GLY A 397 -12.48 -3.15 -20.94
N ALA A 398 -11.21 -3.36 -20.60
CA ALA A 398 -10.43 -2.43 -19.80
C ALA A 398 -10.13 -1.13 -20.57
N SER A 399 -9.98 0.01 -19.88
CA SER A 399 -9.50 1.24 -20.53
C SER A 399 -8.03 1.14 -20.93
N HIS A 400 -7.68 1.71 -22.08
CA HIS A 400 -6.33 1.67 -22.64
C HIS A 400 -5.67 3.06 -22.60
N PHE A 401 -4.41 3.11 -22.18
CA PHE A 401 -3.55 4.29 -22.21
C PHE A 401 -2.15 3.92 -22.69
N ASP A 402 -1.40 4.87 -23.24
CA ASP A 402 0.00 4.64 -23.60
C ASP A 402 0.84 4.25 -22.36
N SER A 403 1.87 3.43 -22.56
CA SER A 403 2.81 2.97 -21.52
C SER A 403 3.44 4.08 -20.66
N ALA A 404 3.46 5.32 -21.15
CA ALA A 404 3.90 6.48 -20.37
C ALA A 404 2.93 6.86 -19.22
N TYR A 405 1.68 6.39 -19.28
CA TYR A 405 0.59 6.72 -18.36
C TYR A 405 0.24 5.56 -17.42
N THR A 406 0.33 4.33 -17.92
CA THR A 406 -0.02 3.14 -17.15
C THR A 406 0.95 1.99 -17.43
N LYS A 407 1.08 1.11 -16.44
CA LYS A 407 1.78 -0.18 -16.55
C LYS A 407 0.81 -1.36 -16.55
N GLU A 408 -0.48 -1.10 -16.41
CA GLU A 408 -1.54 -2.10 -16.31
C GLU A 408 -2.78 -1.62 -17.07
N GLU A 409 -3.30 -2.48 -17.93
CA GLU A 409 -4.54 -2.19 -18.65
C GLU A 409 -5.71 -2.01 -17.67
N GLY A 410 -6.57 -1.03 -17.93
CA GLY A 410 -7.68 -0.72 -17.03
C GLY A 410 -7.29 0.03 -15.76
N MET A 411 -6.04 0.50 -15.65
CA MET A 411 -5.57 1.37 -14.58
C MET A 411 -5.00 2.66 -15.15
N LEU A 412 -5.18 3.77 -14.43
CA LEU A 412 -4.51 5.05 -14.71
C LEU A 412 -3.98 5.64 -13.40
N ALA A 413 -2.67 5.92 -13.33
CA ALA A 413 -2.12 6.57 -12.14
C ALA A 413 -2.70 7.99 -11.97
N TYR A 414 -3.00 8.40 -10.72
CA TYR A 414 -3.72 9.65 -10.44
C TYR A 414 -3.03 10.89 -11.02
N LYS A 415 -1.69 10.94 -10.97
CA LYS A 415 -0.88 12.04 -11.53
C LYS A 415 -1.11 12.32 -13.01
N PHE A 416 -1.71 11.37 -13.75
CA PHE A 416 -2.02 11.53 -15.16
C PHE A 416 -3.48 11.89 -15.45
N ILE A 417 -4.37 11.95 -14.45
CA ILE A 417 -5.78 12.34 -14.63
C ILE A 417 -5.88 13.73 -15.26
N ASP A 418 -5.13 14.70 -14.73
CA ASP A 418 -5.07 16.07 -15.25
C ASP A 418 -4.61 16.12 -16.71
N LYS A 419 -3.67 15.25 -17.08
CA LYS A 419 -3.15 15.15 -18.43
C LYS A 419 -4.18 14.57 -19.39
N ALA A 420 -4.90 13.53 -18.96
CA ALA A 420 -6.02 12.98 -19.74
C ALA A 420 -7.11 14.04 -20.00
N ILE A 421 -7.42 14.87 -18.99
CA ILE A 421 -8.41 15.96 -19.12
C ILE A 421 -7.92 17.04 -20.10
N LYS A 422 -6.68 17.51 -19.94
CA LYS A 422 -6.14 18.65 -20.70
C LYS A 422 -5.74 18.31 -22.13
N GLU A 423 -5.24 17.09 -22.37
CA GLU A 423 -4.58 16.71 -23.63
C GLU A 423 -5.33 15.63 -24.41
N MET A 424 -6.24 14.87 -23.78
CA MET A 424 -6.88 13.70 -24.39
C MET A 424 -8.41 13.79 -24.49
N ASN A 425 -8.98 15.00 -24.37
CA ASN A 425 -10.42 15.26 -24.46
C ASN A 425 -11.27 14.46 -23.45
N TYR A 426 -10.73 14.18 -22.26
CA TYR A 426 -11.53 13.70 -21.14
C TYR A 426 -12.17 14.88 -20.41
N LYS A 427 -13.33 14.64 -19.79
CA LYS A 427 -13.95 15.55 -18.85
C LYS A 427 -14.11 14.86 -17.51
N SER A 428 -13.95 15.63 -16.43
CA SER A 428 -14.15 15.15 -15.05
C SER A 428 -15.58 15.37 -14.60
N TYR A 429 -16.09 14.42 -13.82
CA TYR A 429 -17.42 14.40 -13.23
C TYR A 429 -17.33 13.89 -11.80
N THR A 430 -18.25 14.31 -10.95
CA THR A 430 -18.35 13.90 -9.55
C THR A 430 -19.66 13.18 -9.32
N VAL A 431 -19.63 12.15 -8.46
CA VAL A 431 -20.80 11.40 -8.04
C VAL A 431 -21.06 11.70 -6.57
N ASN A 432 -22.32 12.00 -6.24
CA ASN A 432 -22.74 12.35 -4.89
C ASN A 432 -23.50 11.21 -4.23
N ALA A 433 -23.34 11.11 -2.91
CA ALA A 433 -24.22 10.34 -2.04
C ALA A 433 -24.83 11.27 -0.98
N VAL A 434 -25.72 10.75 -0.14
CA VAL A 434 -26.31 11.50 0.98
C VAL A 434 -25.86 10.91 2.31
N ASP A 435 -25.59 11.79 3.28
CA ASP A 435 -25.28 11.40 4.66
C ASP A 435 -26.54 10.99 5.45
N GLU A 436 -26.39 10.67 6.72
CA GLU A 436 -27.50 10.29 7.62
C GLU A 436 -28.54 11.41 7.81
N GLU A 437 -28.19 12.64 7.45
CA GLU A 437 -29.01 13.85 7.59
C GLU A 437 -29.58 14.31 6.23
N ASN A 438 -29.48 13.46 5.20
CA ASN A 438 -29.87 13.73 3.80
C ASN A 438 -29.12 14.90 3.15
N LYS A 439 -27.92 15.25 3.62
CA LYS A 439 -27.09 16.26 2.96
C LYS A 439 -26.20 15.59 1.90
N PRO A 440 -26.13 16.15 0.68
CA PRO A 440 -25.29 15.60 -0.37
C PRO A 440 -23.81 15.84 -0.06
N PHE A 441 -22.97 14.84 -0.36
CA PHE A 441 -21.52 14.95 -0.35
C PHE A 441 -20.92 14.17 -1.52
N VAL A 442 -19.71 14.57 -1.96
CA VAL A 442 -19.00 13.90 -3.05
C VAL A 442 -18.45 12.57 -2.55
N THR A 443 -18.88 11.48 -3.17
CA THR A 443 -18.48 10.12 -2.78
C THR A 443 -17.50 9.46 -3.75
N GLY A 444 -17.47 9.93 -4.99
CA GLY A 444 -16.56 9.44 -6.02
C GLY A 444 -16.37 10.47 -7.14
N ALA A 445 -15.34 10.25 -7.96
CA ALA A 445 -15.10 11.03 -9.17
C ALA A 445 -14.75 10.11 -10.34
N TYR A 446 -14.98 10.58 -11.56
CA TYR A 446 -14.55 9.88 -12.76
C TYR A 446 -14.21 10.83 -13.88
N ILE A 447 -13.40 10.36 -14.83
CA ILE A 447 -13.22 11.02 -16.12
C ILE A 447 -13.85 10.19 -17.23
N TYR A 448 -14.45 10.87 -18.21
CA TYR A 448 -15.05 10.22 -19.38
C TYR A 448 -14.69 10.95 -20.67
N SER A 449 -14.45 10.19 -21.73
CA SER A 449 -14.24 10.69 -23.09
C SER A 449 -15.21 10.04 -24.07
N PRO A 450 -16.17 10.80 -24.66
CA PRO A 450 -17.07 10.26 -25.68
C PRO A 450 -16.35 9.79 -26.94
N SER A 451 -15.24 10.46 -27.31
CA SER A 451 -14.47 10.09 -28.50
C SER A 451 -13.65 8.82 -28.28
N ALA A 452 -13.08 8.65 -27.08
CA ALA A 452 -12.34 7.43 -26.75
C ALA A 452 -13.26 6.28 -26.29
N LYS A 453 -14.51 6.59 -25.92
CA LYS A 453 -15.45 5.67 -25.27
C LYS A 453 -14.84 4.98 -24.03
N GLN A 454 -14.14 5.76 -23.21
CA GLN A 454 -13.50 5.29 -21.99
C GLN A 454 -13.99 6.05 -20.77
N PHE A 455 -14.19 5.31 -19.69
CA PHE A 455 -14.50 5.78 -18.35
C PHE A 455 -13.36 5.39 -17.42
N VAL A 456 -12.93 6.30 -16.53
CA VAL A 456 -11.98 5.98 -15.46
C VAL A 456 -12.49 6.56 -14.15
N GLY A 457 -12.88 5.70 -13.21
CA GLY A 457 -13.27 6.08 -11.86
C GLY A 457 -12.05 6.21 -10.95
N TYR A 458 -11.96 7.28 -10.17
CA TYR A 458 -10.83 7.60 -9.31
C TYR A 458 -11.27 8.39 -8.05
N GLN A 459 -10.35 8.66 -7.14
CA GLN A 459 -10.58 9.58 -6.02
C GLN A 459 -10.01 10.97 -6.32
N SER A 460 -10.87 12.00 -6.30
CA SER A 460 -10.45 13.41 -6.41
C SER A 460 -10.07 13.98 -5.04
N PRO A 461 -9.42 15.18 -4.99
CA PRO A 461 -9.17 15.88 -3.73
C PRO A 461 -10.44 16.10 -2.88
N GLU A 462 -11.59 16.32 -3.52
CA GLU A 462 -12.89 16.45 -2.86
C GLU A 462 -13.33 15.14 -2.20
N VAL A 463 -13.20 14.01 -2.90
CA VAL A 463 -13.48 12.67 -2.34
C VAL A 463 -12.57 12.39 -1.16
N VAL A 464 -11.26 12.66 -1.27
CA VAL A 464 -10.30 12.46 -0.18
C VAL A 464 -10.62 13.31 1.04
N LYS A 465 -11.08 14.56 0.85
CA LYS A 465 -11.57 15.41 1.95
C LYS A 465 -12.82 14.84 2.60
N ALA A 466 -13.75 14.28 1.84
CA ALA A 466 -14.93 13.60 2.38
C ALA A 466 -14.55 12.35 3.20
N VAL A 467 -13.63 11.51 2.69
CA VAL A 467 -13.09 10.36 3.44
C VAL A 467 -12.43 10.80 4.73
N CYS A 468 -11.68 11.89 4.71
CA CYS A 468 -11.08 12.45 5.90
C CYS A 468 -12.13 12.92 6.94
N GLN A 469 -13.20 13.59 6.50
CA GLN A 469 -14.30 13.99 7.39
C GLN A 469 -14.97 12.76 8.01
N PHE A 470 -15.17 11.70 7.23
CA PHE A 470 -15.67 10.41 7.71
C PHE A 470 -14.75 9.78 8.77
N ILE A 471 -13.44 9.75 8.52
CA ILE A 471 -12.43 9.26 9.48
C ILE A 471 -12.52 10.04 10.81
N LYS A 472 -12.65 11.38 10.74
CA LYS A 472 -12.76 12.24 11.93
C LYS A 472 -14.06 12.03 12.69
N SER A 473 -15.19 11.91 11.99
CA SER A 473 -16.50 11.71 12.64
C SER A 473 -16.57 10.36 13.35
N LYS A 474 -16.03 9.30 12.74
CA LYS A 474 -15.94 7.95 13.32
C LYS A 474 -14.78 7.78 14.30
N GLN A 475 -13.90 8.78 14.41
CA GLN A 475 -12.69 8.78 15.25
C GLN A 475 -11.76 7.58 14.95
N LEU A 476 -11.61 7.28 13.65
CA LEU A 476 -10.73 6.21 13.18
C LEU A 476 -9.26 6.61 13.32
N LYS A 477 -8.36 5.64 13.24
CA LYS A 477 -6.91 5.87 13.29
C LYS A 477 -6.44 6.79 12.16
N GLY A 478 -7.01 6.64 10.96
CA GLY A 478 -6.60 7.43 9.80
C GLY A 478 -6.81 6.72 8.47
N ALA A 479 -5.89 6.93 7.54
CA ALA A 479 -5.93 6.35 6.20
C ALA A 479 -4.62 5.68 5.81
N ILE A 480 -4.73 4.66 4.95
CA ILE A 480 -3.63 4.11 4.18
C ILE A 480 -3.81 4.49 2.71
N MET A 481 -2.74 4.85 1.99
CA MET A 481 -2.82 5.26 0.59
C MET A 481 -1.95 4.40 -0.32
N TRP A 482 -2.58 3.83 -1.36
CA TRP A 482 -1.93 3.13 -2.45
C TRP A 482 -2.00 3.96 -3.75
N SER A 483 -0.89 4.47 -4.30
CA SER A 483 0.44 4.54 -3.70
C SER A 483 1.04 5.93 -3.89
N SER A 484 2.07 6.25 -3.11
CA SER A 484 2.64 7.60 -3.09
C SER A 484 3.15 8.10 -4.45
N GLU A 485 3.72 7.20 -5.26
CA GLU A 485 4.33 7.47 -6.57
C GLU A 485 3.34 7.69 -7.71
N THR A 486 2.09 7.33 -7.47
CA THR A 486 0.98 7.52 -8.40
C THR A 486 0.22 8.82 -8.12
N ASP A 487 0.48 9.48 -6.98
CA ASP A 487 0.00 10.84 -6.66
C ASP A 487 0.82 11.93 -7.37
N LEU A 488 0.27 13.15 -7.38
CA LEU A 488 0.98 14.38 -7.72
C LEU A 488 1.93 14.77 -6.59
N PRO A 489 3.04 15.51 -6.89
CA PRO A 489 3.86 16.14 -5.86
C PRO A 489 3.02 16.86 -4.81
N VAL A 490 3.36 16.73 -3.53
CA VAL A 490 2.58 17.35 -2.43
C VAL A 490 2.52 18.88 -2.48
N SER A 491 3.40 19.51 -3.25
CA SER A 491 3.38 20.95 -3.56
C SER A 491 2.26 21.33 -4.52
N ASN A 492 1.71 20.38 -5.27
CA ASN A 492 0.59 20.57 -6.18
C ASN A 492 -0.73 20.66 -5.38
N PRO A 493 -1.60 21.66 -5.65
CA PRO A 493 -2.87 21.81 -4.95
C PRO A 493 -3.85 20.62 -5.14
N ASN A 494 -3.66 19.83 -6.19
CA ASN A 494 -4.46 18.63 -6.48
C ASN A 494 -3.85 17.35 -5.90
N SER A 495 -2.71 17.38 -5.19
CA SER A 495 -2.19 16.16 -4.54
C SER A 495 -3.20 15.58 -3.55
N LEU A 496 -3.40 14.26 -3.60
CA LEU A 496 -4.26 13.55 -2.66
C LEU A 496 -3.67 13.55 -1.25
N VAL A 497 -2.34 13.45 -1.11
CA VAL A 497 -1.66 13.62 0.19
C VAL A 497 -1.90 15.02 0.75
N ALA A 498 -1.80 16.07 -0.08
CA ALA A 498 -2.08 17.44 0.35
C ALA A 498 -3.55 17.63 0.73
N ALA A 499 -4.48 17.06 -0.05
CA ALA A 499 -5.90 17.09 0.23
C ALA A 499 -6.25 16.40 1.56
N TYR A 500 -5.68 15.21 1.81
CA TYR A 500 -5.88 14.49 3.06
C TYR A 500 -5.36 15.31 4.25
N LYS A 501 -4.09 15.76 4.22
CA LYS A 501 -3.52 16.49 5.36
C LYS A 501 -4.20 17.84 5.60
N SER A 502 -4.70 18.51 4.57
CA SER A 502 -5.44 19.77 4.74
C SER A 502 -6.85 19.58 5.29
N GLY A 503 -7.52 18.45 4.99
CA GLY A 503 -8.82 18.11 5.58
C GLY A 503 -8.71 17.56 7.00
N CYS A 504 -7.62 16.83 7.30
CA CYS A 504 -7.51 16.04 8.53
C CYS A 504 -6.81 16.75 9.68
N ASN A 505 -5.91 17.68 9.38
CA ASN A 505 -5.20 18.46 10.39
C ASN A 505 -5.95 19.71 10.84
#